data_AF-A0A813USS0-F1
#
_entry.id   AF-A0A813USS0-F1
#
_cell.length_a   1.000
_cell.length_b   1.000
_cell.length_c   1.000
_cell.angle_alpha   90.00
_cell.angle_beta   90.00
_cell.angle_gamma   90.00
#
_symmetry.space_group_name_H-M   'P 1'
#
loop_
_entity.id
_entity.type
_entity.pdbx_description
1 polymer ?
#
loop_
_entity_poly.entity_id
_entity_poly.type
_entity_poly.pdbx_seq_one_letter_code
_entity_poly.pdbx_strand_id
1 'polypeptide(L)'
;MTTNVEADLTKKLETSSLEAAQHEIPISKDTADALKAQANEAFKNGDYDTATELYSKAIEIYPDAILYSNRSFAYLRREWYGYALIDAKKALEYDSKYIKAFYRRASAYMALGKYPLALNDYEYVKKVCPNDKDALLKYEECKKIVTRIRFEKAIAVDESTKSVVNQIDLNSMTIEKEYDGPHLDAEGRVTKEFMFELLPYFENQKKLHKKYAYQIILQILTLLKTLPSLIDITVPSKHKFTICGDVHGQFYDLLNIFKLNGPPSDQNPYKHKFTICGDVHGQFYDLLNIFKLNGPPSDQNPYLFNGDFVDRGSFSMECILTLFGFKLLYPDHFFLARGNHESLTMNQMYGFEGEVKAKYTVQMFQLFTEVFNYLPLSHCINNKVLVMHGGLFSKDDVTLKDIRAIERVKQPPEDGLMSEILWSDPQPQNGRSESKRGVGLQFGPDVTERFLKFNNLEYVVRSHEVKQEGYELAHNGKCITVFSAPNYCDSMGNKGAYITITGDDVRPKFTSYTAVPHPPVRPMMYANQLSMFGLM
;
A
#
# COMPACT_ATOMS: atom_id res chain seq x y z
N MET A 1 -68.09 58.02 36.71
CA MET A 1 -69.08 57.56 35.73
C MET A 1 -68.37 57.57 34.38
N THR A 2 -67.72 56.47 34.01
CA THR A 2 -68.24 55.41 33.10
C THR A 2 -68.23 55.88 31.64
N THR A 3 -67.66 55.22 30.62
CA THR A 3 -67.12 53.86 30.47
C THR A 3 -66.59 53.72 29.03
N ASN A 4 -65.50 52.96 28.86
CA ASN A 4 -65.21 52.04 27.74
C ASN A 4 -65.34 52.51 26.27
N VAL A 5 -64.27 53.06 25.70
CA VAL A 5 -63.86 52.79 24.30
C VAL A 5 -62.34 52.99 24.14
N GLU A 6 -61.48 52.23 24.84
CA GLU A 6 -60.04 52.20 24.52
C GLU A 6 -59.27 51.02 25.14
N ALA A 7 -59.97 49.90 25.37
CA ALA A 7 -59.37 48.67 25.92
C ALA A 7 -59.67 47.41 25.09
N ASP A 8 -60.15 47.55 23.85
CA ASP A 8 -60.56 46.41 23.00
C ASP A 8 -59.82 46.32 21.65
N LEU A 9 -58.68 47.01 21.50
CA LEU A 9 -57.80 46.90 20.33
C LEU A 9 -56.36 46.47 20.67
N THR A 10 -56.01 46.37 21.95
CA THR A 10 -54.68 45.94 22.41
C THR A 10 -54.69 44.59 23.15
N LYS A 11 -55.78 43.82 23.00
CA LYS A 11 -55.88 42.43 23.51
C LYS A 11 -56.43 41.45 22.47
N LYS A 12 -56.21 41.76 21.18
CA LYS A 12 -56.44 40.86 20.03
C LYS A 12 -55.20 40.64 19.16
N LEU A 13 -54.02 41.02 19.65
CA LEU A 13 -52.73 40.85 18.97
C LEU A 13 -51.66 40.11 19.80
N GLU A 14 -52.00 39.57 20.98
CA GLU A 14 -51.01 38.86 21.83
C GLU A 14 -51.43 37.43 22.26
N THR A 15 -52.46 36.83 21.66
CA THR A 15 -52.78 35.41 21.89
C THR A 15 -53.24 34.72 20.61
N SER A 16 -52.38 34.68 19.58
CA SER A 16 -52.54 33.74 18.45
C SER A 16 -51.23 33.44 17.70
N SER A 17 -50.11 33.26 18.40
CA SER A 17 -48.83 32.94 17.76
C SER A 17 -48.07 31.79 18.43
N LEU A 18 -48.81 30.83 18.97
CA LEU A 18 -48.26 29.57 19.49
C LEU A 18 -49.22 28.45 19.09
N GLU A 19 -49.26 28.12 17.80
CA GLU A 19 -49.54 26.79 17.27
C GLU A 19 -49.57 26.83 15.73
N ALA A 20 -48.82 25.90 15.14
CA ALA A 20 -48.89 25.47 13.74
C ALA A 20 -48.50 26.47 12.63
N ALA A 21 -47.19 26.57 12.38
CA ALA A 21 -46.64 26.55 11.00
C ALA A 21 -45.11 26.36 11.00
N GLN A 22 -44.62 25.26 11.59
CA GLN A 22 -43.40 24.65 11.07
C GLN A 22 -43.80 23.91 9.79
N HIS A 23 -43.74 24.61 8.66
CA HIS A 23 -43.75 23.96 7.35
C HIS A 23 -42.35 23.34 7.16
N GLU A 24 -42.13 22.17 7.76
CA GLU A 24 -41.05 21.28 7.34
C GLU A 24 -41.30 20.95 5.86
N ILE A 25 -40.39 21.41 4.99
CA ILE A 25 -40.31 20.95 3.61
C ILE A 25 -40.26 19.42 3.66
N PRO A 26 -41.14 18.67 2.97
CA PRO A 26 -41.09 17.22 3.04
C PRO A 26 -39.81 16.76 2.36
N ILE A 27 -38.79 16.45 3.15
CA ILE A 27 -37.62 15.73 2.67
C ILE A 27 -38.12 14.34 2.31
N SER A 28 -38.48 14.16 1.04
CA SER A 28 -39.22 12.98 0.59
C SER A 28 -38.35 11.74 0.77
N LYS A 29 -38.73 10.93 1.76
CA LYS A 29 -38.17 9.58 1.98
C LYS A 29 -38.19 8.75 0.70
N ASP A 30 -39.19 8.94 -0.17
CA ASP A 30 -39.28 8.27 -1.48
C ASP A 30 -38.10 8.64 -2.39
N THR A 31 -37.60 9.88 -2.31
CA THR A 31 -36.41 10.32 -3.07
C THR A 31 -35.15 9.63 -2.55
N ALA A 32 -34.98 9.53 -1.23
CA ALA A 32 -33.87 8.79 -0.63
C ALA A 32 -33.97 7.28 -0.94
N ASP A 33 -35.18 6.71 -0.94
CA ASP A 33 -35.42 5.31 -1.29
C ASP A 33 -35.13 5.02 -2.78
N ALA A 34 -35.43 5.96 -3.69
CA ALA A 34 -35.07 5.87 -5.10
C ALA A 34 -33.54 5.90 -5.30
N LEU A 35 -32.84 6.81 -4.63
CA LEU A 35 -31.36 6.85 -4.65
C LEU A 35 -30.75 5.59 -4.07
N LYS A 36 -31.31 5.07 -2.97
CA LYS A 36 -30.92 3.78 -2.38
C LYS A 36 -31.10 2.63 -3.38
N ALA A 37 -32.19 2.61 -4.15
CA ALA A 37 -32.43 1.57 -5.15
C ALA A 37 -31.37 1.61 -6.25
N GLN A 38 -31.05 2.81 -6.76
CA GLN A 38 -29.97 3.01 -7.74
C GLN A 38 -28.60 2.61 -7.16
N ALA A 39 -28.32 2.98 -5.90
CA ALA A 39 -27.09 2.60 -5.22
C ALA A 39 -26.96 1.08 -5.04
N ASN A 40 -28.05 0.40 -4.71
CA ASN A 40 -28.09 -1.06 -4.62
C ASN A 40 -27.84 -1.72 -5.99
N GLU A 41 -28.34 -1.13 -7.08
CA GLU A 41 -28.11 -1.62 -8.43
C GLU A 41 -26.64 -1.43 -8.85
N ALA A 42 -26.08 -0.23 -8.64
CA ALA A 42 -24.66 0.04 -8.85
C ALA A 42 -23.78 -0.94 -8.05
N PHE A 43 -24.11 -1.15 -6.76
CA PHE A 43 -23.40 -2.11 -5.91
C PHE A 43 -23.46 -3.54 -6.47
N LYS A 44 -24.62 -4.01 -6.95
CA LYS A 44 -24.76 -5.34 -7.55
C LYS A 44 -23.94 -5.50 -8.83
N ASN A 45 -23.77 -4.41 -9.58
CA ASN A 45 -22.95 -4.37 -10.79
C ASN A 45 -21.44 -4.23 -10.49
N GLY A 46 -21.05 -4.14 -9.22
CA GLY A 46 -19.65 -3.93 -8.81
C GLY A 46 -19.18 -2.47 -8.92
N ASP A 47 -20.05 -1.54 -9.30
CA ASP A 47 -19.75 -0.11 -9.34
C ASP A 47 -19.91 0.50 -7.94
N TYR A 48 -18.90 0.24 -7.11
CA TYR A 48 -18.89 0.69 -5.72
C TYR A 48 -18.66 2.20 -5.60
N ASP A 49 -18.02 2.84 -6.58
CA ASP A 49 -17.84 4.30 -6.63
C ASP A 49 -19.21 4.99 -6.69
N THR A 50 -19.97 4.69 -7.74
CA THR A 50 -21.32 5.23 -7.92
C THR A 50 -22.24 4.84 -6.75
N ALA A 51 -22.13 3.61 -6.25
CA ALA A 51 -22.91 3.19 -5.08
C ALA A 51 -22.60 4.07 -3.85
N THR A 52 -21.33 4.34 -3.54
CA THR A 52 -20.95 5.18 -2.39
C THR A 52 -21.44 6.62 -2.53
N GLU A 53 -21.40 7.19 -3.73
CA GLU A 53 -21.92 8.54 -4.00
C GLU A 53 -23.44 8.60 -3.83
N LEU A 54 -24.18 7.64 -4.41
CA LEU A 54 -25.63 7.59 -4.35
C LEU A 54 -26.14 7.35 -2.93
N TYR A 55 -25.48 6.47 -2.16
CA TYR A 55 -25.80 6.33 -0.74
C TYR A 55 -25.54 7.62 0.03
N SER A 56 -24.46 8.36 -0.29
CA SER A 56 -24.16 9.62 0.38
C SER A 56 -25.23 10.68 0.12
N LYS A 57 -25.67 10.82 -1.15
CA LYS A 57 -26.81 11.67 -1.51
C LYS A 57 -28.10 11.25 -0.80
N ALA A 58 -28.37 9.95 -0.69
CA ALA A 58 -29.54 9.44 0.03
C ALA A 58 -29.47 9.76 1.54
N ILE A 59 -28.29 9.67 2.16
CA ILE A 59 -28.04 9.99 3.57
C ILE A 59 -28.20 11.49 3.85
N GLU A 60 -27.75 12.36 2.94
CA GLU A 60 -27.94 13.81 3.04
C GLU A 60 -29.42 14.19 3.05
N ILE A 61 -30.25 13.43 2.34
CA ILE A 61 -31.71 13.62 2.28
C ILE A 61 -32.37 13.00 3.51
N TYR A 62 -32.27 11.69 3.70
CA TYR A 62 -32.97 10.99 4.79
C TYR A 62 -32.01 10.00 5.46
N PRO A 63 -31.27 10.41 6.51
CA PRO A 63 -30.29 9.54 7.15
C PRO A 63 -31.00 8.43 7.95
N ASP A 64 -30.65 7.17 7.68
CA ASP A 64 -31.17 6.01 8.42
C ASP A 64 -30.12 4.90 8.59
N ALA A 65 -30.42 3.94 9.46
CA ALA A 65 -29.50 2.82 9.75
C ALA A 65 -29.19 1.94 8.53
N ILE A 66 -30.13 1.80 7.59
CA ILE A 66 -29.99 0.94 6.42
C ILE A 66 -29.00 1.55 5.43
N LEU A 67 -29.13 2.85 5.15
CA LEU A 67 -28.25 3.59 4.26
C LEU A 67 -26.82 3.60 4.76
N TYR A 68 -26.60 3.93 6.04
CA TYR A 68 -25.27 3.85 6.64
C TYR A 68 -24.69 2.44 6.57
N SER A 69 -25.47 1.40 6.87
CA SER A 69 -24.97 0.01 6.78
C SER A 69 -24.68 -0.45 5.35
N ASN A 70 -25.47 -0.03 4.37
CA ASN A 70 -25.23 -0.34 2.97
C ASN A 70 -24.01 0.41 2.42
N ARG A 71 -23.84 1.69 2.77
CA ARG A 71 -22.64 2.45 2.40
C ARG A 71 -21.38 1.91 3.10
N SER A 72 -21.49 1.50 4.36
CA SER A 72 -20.45 0.74 5.07
C SER A 72 -20.06 -0.53 4.30
N PHE A 73 -21.04 -1.25 3.73
CA PHE A 73 -20.74 -2.43 2.92
C PHE A 73 -20.01 -2.07 1.61
N ALA A 74 -20.42 -1.00 0.93
CA ALA A 74 -19.69 -0.47 -0.22
C ALA A 74 -18.25 -0.08 0.14
N TYR A 75 -18.04 0.56 1.29
CA TYR A 75 -16.70 0.85 1.79
C TYR A 75 -15.87 -0.40 2.10
N LEU A 76 -16.46 -1.47 2.65
CA LEU A 76 -15.74 -2.74 2.82
C LEU A 76 -15.27 -3.34 1.49
N ARG A 77 -16.12 -3.27 0.45
CA ARG A 77 -15.77 -3.73 -0.90
C ARG A 77 -14.64 -2.92 -1.54
N ARG A 78 -14.53 -1.65 -1.16
CA ARG A 78 -13.46 -0.74 -1.57
C ARG A 78 -12.26 -0.71 -0.63
N GLU A 79 -12.30 -1.51 0.43
CA GLU A 79 -11.26 -1.59 1.45
C GLU A 79 -11.04 -0.28 2.22
N TRP A 80 -12.07 0.57 2.25
CA TRP A 80 -12.11 1.78 3.07
C TRP A 80 -12.63 1.42 4.47
N TYR A 81 -11.86 0.59 5.16
CA TYR A 81 -12.28 -0.05 6.41
C TYR A 81 -12.54 0.96 7.54
N GLY A 82 -11.86 2.11 7.53
CA GLY A 82 -12.12 3.21 8.46
C GLY A 82 -13.49 3.82 8.26
N TYR A 83 -13.83 4.19 7.02
CA TYR A 83 -15.17 4.69 6.69
C TYR A 83 -16.26 3.63 6.90
N ALA A 84 -15.98 2.37 6.55
CA ALA A 84 -16.88 1.26 6.83
C ALA A 84 -17.18 1.13 8.33
N LEU A 85 -16.16 1.27 9.18
CA LEU A 85 -16.29 1.23 10.64
C LEU A 85 -17.11 2.41 11.16
N ILE A 86 -16.85 3.63 10.67
CA ILE A 86 -17.59 4.85 11.06
C ILE A 86 -19.07 4.70 10.70
N ASP A 87 -19.38 4.33 9.45
CA ASP A 87 -20.76 4.16 9.01
C ASP A 87 -21.48 3.01 9.73
N ALA A 88 -20.79 1.90 10.00
CA ALA A 88 -21.39 0.80 10.76
C ALA A 88 -21.70 1.20 12.21
N LYS A 89 -20.85 2.03 12.84
CA LYS A 89 -21.16 2.63 14.15
C LYS A 89 -22.36 3.58 14.05
N LYS A 90 -22.38 4.44 13.03
CA LYS A 90 -23.48 5.37 12.81
C LYS A 90 -24.80 4.64 12.61
N ALA A 91 -24.82 3.57 11.84
CA ALA A 91 -26.00 2.73 11.67
C ALA A 91 -26.56 2.20 13.01
N LEU A 92 -25.67 1.84 13.96
CA LEU A 92 -26.06 1.39 15.30
C LEU A 92 -26.47 2.52 16.23
N GLU A 93 -26.09 3.78 15.96
CA GLU A 93 -26.65 4.94 16.65
C GLU A 93 -28.11 5.18 16.24
N TYR A 94 -28.45 4.95 14.96
CA TYR A 94 -29.83 5.06 14.45
C TYR A 94 -30.71 3.85 14.82
N ASP A 95 -30.17 2.63 14.75
CA ASP A 95 -30.82 1.40 15.20
C ASP A 95 -29.83 0.48 15.91
N SER A 96 -29.85 0.53 17.25
CA SER A 96 -28.96 -0.24 18.12
C SER A 96 -29.11 -1.76 18.03
N LYS A 97 -30.16 -2.26 17.36
CA LYS A 97 -30.42 -3.69 17.16
C LYS A 97 -30.23 -4.12 15.71
N TYR A 98 -29.73 -3.24 14.85
CA TYR A 98 -29.58 -3.55 13.43
C TYR A 98 -28.45 -4.55 13.18
N ILE A 99 -28.83 -5.82 13.02
CA ILE A 99 -27.92 -6.98 12.94
C ILE A 99 -26.88 -6.82 11.82
N LYS A 100 -27.29 -6.31 10.65
CA LYS A 100 -26.37 -6.09 9.53
C LYS A 100 -25.27 -5.08 9.88
N ALA A 101 -25.54 -4.06 10.70
CA ALA A 101 -24.51 -3.11 11.10
C ALA A 101 -23.48 -3.73 12.06
N PHE A 102 -23.88 -4.59 13.01
CA PHE A 102 -22.92 -5.38 13.80
C PHE A 102 -22.02 -6.22 12.89
N TYR A 103 -22.62 -6.87 11.90
CA TYR A 103 -21.87 -7.69 10.95
C TYR A 103 -20.89 -6.87 10.08
N ARG A 104 -21.29 -5.68 9.59
CA ARG A 104 -20.40 -4.76 8.87
C ARG A 104 -19.29 -4.22 9.76
N ARG A 105 -19.60 -3.88 11.02
CA ARG A 105 -18.65 -3.39 12.00
C ARG A 105 -17.61 -4.46 12.37
N ALA A 106 -18.05 -5.70 12.58
CA ALA A 106 -17.18 -6.85 12.81
C ALA A 106 -16.24 -7.07 11.61
N SER A 107 -16.77 -7.00 10.38
CA SER A 107 -15.98 -7.13 9.16
C SER A 107 -14.92 -6.03 9.03
N ALA A 108 -15.28 -4.78 9.35
CA ALA A 108 -14.34 -3.66 9.37
C ALA A 108 -13.26 -3.86 10.46
N TYR A 109 -13.64 -4.27 11.68
CA TYR A 109 -12.67 -4.57 12.73
C TYR A 109 -11.72 -5.71 12.36
N MET A 110 -12.21 -6.76 11.68
CA MET A 110 -11.35 -7.84 11.18
C MET A 110 -10.29 -7.31 10.22
N ALA A 111 -10.70 -6.52 9.22
CA ALA A 111 -9.79 -5.95 8.23
C ALA A 111 -8.78 -4.96 8.84
N LEU A 112 -9.16 -4.30 9.94
CA LEU A 112 -8.29 -3.42 10.73
C LEU A 112 -7.41 -4.17 11.74
N GLY A 113 -7.45 -5.50 11.79
CA GLY A 113 -6.71 -6.31 12.78
C GLY A 113 -7.23 -6.18 14.22
N LYS A 114 -8.39 -5.54 14.43
CA LYS A 114 -9.03 -5.32 15.74
C LYS A 114 -9.86 -6.54 16.16
N TYR A 115 -9.25 -7.72 16.14
CA TYR A 115 -9.91 -9.01 16.30
C TYR A 115 -10.74 -9.16 17.59
N PRO A 116 -10.30 -8.68 18.77
CA PRO A 116 -11.13 -8.77 19.97
C PRO A 116 -12.45 -7.98 19.85
N LEU A 117 -12.43 -6.83 19.19
CA LEU A 117 -13.64 -6.03 18.95
C LEU A 117 -14.55 -6.71 17.91
N ALA A 118 -13.96 -7.27 16.85
CA ALA A 118 -14.71 -8.07 15.88
C ALA A 118 -15.39 -9.28 16.52
N LEU A 119 -14.70 -9.99 17.42
CA LEU A 119 -15.23 -11.16 18.10
C LEU A 119 -16.48 -10.82 18.92
N ASN A 120 -16.48 -9.69 19.64
CA ASN A 120 -17.64 -9.23 20.41
C ASN A 120 -18.86 -9.00 19.50
N ASP A 121 -18.67 -8.36 18.34
CA ASP A 121 -19.76 -8.12 17.39
C ASP A 121 -20.25 -9.43 16.75
N TYR A 122 -19.35 -10.35 16.39
CA TYR A 122 -19.75 -11.67 15.87
C TYR A 122 -20.46 -12.53 16.91
N GLU A 123 -20.06 -12.45 18.19
CA GLU A 123 -20.74 -13.15 19.28
C GLU A 123 -22.18 -12.66 19.43
N TYR A 124 -22.41 -11.35 19.32
CA TYR A 124 -23.75 -10.77 19.29
C TYR A 124 -24.56 -11.29 18.09
N VAL A 125 -24.00 -11.24 16.87
CA VAL A 125 -24.70 -11.73 15.66
C VAL A 125 -25.03 -13.22 15.78
N LYS A 126 -24.10 -14.05 16.25
CA LYS A 126 -24.31 -15.49 16.49
C LYS A 126 -25.45 -15.73 17.50
N LYS A 127 -25.53 -14.91 18.54
CA LYS A 127 -26.58 -15.02 19.57
C LYS A 127 -27.97 -14.68 19.01
N VAL A 128 -28.08 -13.65 18.17
CA VAL A 128 -29.37 -13.19 17.61
C VAL A 128 -29.78 -13.98 16.36
N CYS A 129 -28.82 -14.49 15.59
CA CYS A 129 -29.03 -15.27 14.36
C CYS A 129 -28.36 -16.66 14.46
N PRO A 130 -28.83 -17.56 15.34
CA PRO A 130 -28.14 -18.83 15.63
C PRO A 130 -28.11 -19.82 14.45
N ASN A 131 -29.03 -19.66 13.48
CA ASN A 131 -29.13 -20.52 12.29
C ASN A 131 -28.37 -19.95 11.08
N ASP A 132 -27.77 -18.76 11.20
CA ASP A 132 -26.97 -18.18 10.14
C ASP A 132 -25.59 -18.88 10.10
N LYS A 133 -25.42 -19.75 9.10
CA LYS A 133 -24.20 -20.54 8.90
C LYS A 133 -22.97 -19.65 8.68
N ASP A 134 -23.16 -18.52 8.00
CA ASP A 134 -22.06 -17.61 7.71
C ASP A 134 -21.63 -16.86 8.98
N ALA A 135 -22.59 -16.37 9.77
CA ALA A 135 -22.28 -15.75 11.07
C ALA A 135 -21.56 -16.71 12.02
N LEU A 136 -21.97 -17.99 12.06
CA LEU A 136 -21.31 -19.01 12.87
C LEU A 136 -19.87 -19.26 12.40
N LEU A 137 -19.67 -19.40 11.08
CA LEU A 137 -18.34 -19.59 10.50
C LEU A 137 -17.41 -18.41 10.85
N LYS A 138 -17.88 -17.17 10.66
CA LYS A 138 -17.09 -15.96 10.94
C LYS A 138 -16.75 -15.82 12.43
N TYR A 139 -17.68 -16.17 13.31
CA TYR A 139 -17.42 -16.21 14.75
C TYR A 139 -16.32 -17.22 15.12
N GLU A 140 -16.45 -18.48 14.67
CA GLU A 140 -15.48 -19.53 15.05
C GLU A 140 -14.08 -19.22 14.51
N GLU A 141 -13.98 -18.70 13.28
CA GLU A 141 -12.69 -18.30 12.71
C GLU A 141 -12.09 -17.07 13.43
N CYS A 142 -12.90 -16.04 13.74
CA CYS A 142 -12.45 -14.89 14.53
C CYS A 142 -11.96 -15.34 15.92
N LYS A 143 -12.68 -16.26 16.55
CA LYS A 143 -12.32 -16.85 17.85
C LYS A 143 -10.99 -17.60 17.78
N LYS A 144 -10.73 -18.37 16.72
CA LYS A 144 -9.43 -19.03 16.50
C LYS A 144 -8.29 -18.01 16.43
N ILE A 145 -8.47 -16.92 15.70
CA ILE A 145 -7.47 -15.85 15.57
C ILE A 145 -7.20 -15.21 16.94
N VAL A 146 -8.25 -14.79 17.66
CA VAL A 146 -8.10 -14.16 18.99
C VAL A 146 -7.42 -15.12 19.97
N THR A 147 -7.76 -16.40 19.93
CA THR A 147 -7.15 -17.43 20.79
C THR A 147 -5.68 -17.61 20.46
N ARG A 148 -5.33 -17.68 19.17
CA ARG A 148 -3.94 -17.72 18.69
C ARG A 148 -3.14 -16.51 19.18
N ILE A 149 -3.67 -15.30 19.00
CA ILE A 149 -3.00 -14.05 19.43
C ILE A 149 -2.82 -14.02 20.95
N ARG A 150 -3.82 -14.45 21.73
CA ARG A 150 -3.70 -14.53 23.19
C ARG A 150 -2.64 -15.55 23.61
N PHE A 151 -2.57 -16.68 22.93
CA PHE A 151 -1.54 -17.69 23.15
C PHE A 151 -0.15 -17.14 22.82
N GLU A 152 0.02 -16.52 21.65
CA GLU A 152 1.26 -15.86 21.22
C GLU A 152 1.71 -14.77 22.20
N LYS A 153 0.78 -13.95 22.70
CA LYS A 153 1.09 -12.94 23.74
C LYS A 153 1.46 -13.57 25.09
N ALA A 154 0.84 -14.69 25.46
CA ALA A 154 1.13 -15.37 26.71
C ALA A 154 2.49 -16.09 26.70
N ILE A 155 2.95 -16.56 25.53
CA ILE A 155 4.31 -17.11 25.36
C ILE A 155 5.38 -16.03 25.16
N ALA A 156 5.00 -14.78 24.90
CA ALA A 156 5.93 -13.66 24.68
C ALA A 156 6.61 -13.15 25.98
N VAL A 157 6.57 -13.91 27.08
CA VAL A 157 7.26 -13.56 28.33
C VAL A 157 8.71 -14.06 28.24
N ASP A 158 9.67 -13.15 28.43
CA ASP A 158 11.14 -13.33 28.41
C ASP A 158 11.85 -13.45 27.04
N GLU A 159 11.37 -12.76 26.00
CA GLU A 159 12.23 -12.49 24.83
C GLU A 159 13.21 -11.35 25.13
N SER A 160 14.32 -11.71 25.78
CA SER A 160 15.61 -11.29 25.26
C SER A 160 15.72 -11.85 23.83
N THR A 161 15.15 -11.09 22.88
CA THR A 161 14.97 -11.34 21.46
C THR A 161 16.07 -12.21 20.83
N LYS A 162 15.90 -13.53 20.84
CA LYS A 162 16.76 -14.41 20.03
C LYS A 162 16.24 -14.34 18.61
N SER A 163 16.92 -13.55 17.78
CA SER A 163 16.71 -13.51 16.33
C SER A 163 16.57 -14.93 15.77
N VAL A 164 15.60 -15.12 14.87
CA VAL A 164 15.33 -16.43 14.24
C VAL A 164 16.55 -16.92 13.47
N VAL A 165 17.42 -15.99 13.05
CA VAL A 165 18.73 -16.25 12.47
C VAL A 165 19.54 -17.27 13.28
N ASN A 166 19.49 -17.19 14.62
CA ASN A 166 20.26 -18.09 15.49
C ASN A 166 19.76 -19.54 15.48
N GLN A 167 18.58 -19.80 14.93
CA GLN A 167 17.98 -21.12 14.81
C GLN A 167 18.20 -21.74 13.43
N ILE A 168 18.78 -20.98 12.48
CA ILE A 168 18.98 -21.41 11.10
C ILE A 168 20.41 -21.92 10.94
N ASP A 169 20.54 -23.23 10.72
CA ASP A 169 21.81 -23.85 10.34
C ASP A 169 21.83 -24.11 8.83
N LEU A 170 22.55 -23.25 8.09
CA LEU A 170 22.73 -23.40 6.64
C LEU A 170 23.60 -24.60 6.27
N ASN A 171 24.50 -25.02 7.15
CA ASN A 171 25.49 -26.06 6.84
C ASN A 171 24.85 -27.46 6.82
N SER A 172 23.82 -27.69 7.64
CA SER A 172 23.04 -28.92 7.60
C SER A 172 22.07 -29.01 6.42
N MET A 173 21.85 -27.92 5.67
CA MET A 173 21.02 -27.96 4.47
C MET A 173 21.81 -28.57 3.28
N THR A 174 21.47 -29.80 2.95
CA THR A 174 21.90 -30.47 1.71
C THR A 174 21.07 -30.01 0.53
N ILE A 175 21.69 -29.85 -0.63
CA ILE A 175 20.99 -29.66 -1.92
C ILE A 175 20.91 -31.03 -2.57
N GLU A 176 19.72 -31.44 -2.98
CA GLU A 176 19.48 -32.71 -3.65
C GLU A 176 20.16 -32.73 -5.04
N LYS A 177 20.67 -33.88 -5.49
CA LYS A 177 21.39 -33.99 -6.77
C LYS A 177 20.48 -33.70 -7.97
N GLU A 178 19.18 -33.89 -7.78
CA GLU A 178 18.13 -33.67 -8.76
C GLU A 178 17.73 -32.19 -8.88
N TYR A 179 18.26 -31.31 -8.02
CA TYR A 179 17.99 -29.88 -8.10
C TYR A 179 18.60 -29.28 -9.37
N ASP A 180 17.74 -28.86 -10.28
CA ASP A 180 18.08 -28.34 -11.62
C ASP A 180 18.03 -26.82 -11.72
N GLY A 181 17.90 -26.13 -10.59
CA GLY A 181 17.71 -24.69 -10.55
C GLY A 181 18.99 -23.87 -10.37
N PRO A 182 18.86 -22.55 -10.24
CA PRO A 182 20.00 -21.65 -10.14
C PRO A 182 20.80 -21.86 -8.85
N HIS A 183 22.11 -21.70 -8.94
CA HIS A 183 23.05 -21.87 -7.83
C HIS A 183 23.74 -20.53 -7.51
N LEU A 184 23.79 -20.16 -6.22
CA LEU A 184 24.64 -19.04 -5.79
C LEU A 184 26.12 -19.40 -6.02
N ASP A 185 27.00 -18.39 -6.02
CA ASP A 185 28.44 -18.64 -6.20
C ASP A 185 29.05 -19.45 -5.04
N ALA A 186 30.34 -19.79 -5.13
CA ALA A 186 31.04 -20.60 -4.13
C ALA A 186 31.03 -19.96 -2.72
N GLU A 187 30.89 -18.64 -2.64
CA GLU A 187 30.78 -17.87 -1.40
C GLU A 187 29.32 -17.65 -0.97
N GLY A 188 28.35 -18.15 -1.74
CA GLY A 188 26.93 -17.99 -1.50
C GLY A 188 26.37 -16.62 -1.89
N ARG A 189 27.07 -15.85 -2.73
CA ARG A 189 26.66 -14.51 -3.17
C ARG A 189 25.77 -14.59 -4.42
N VAL A 190 24.93 -13.58 -4.57
CA VAL A 190 24.11 -13.37 -5.76
C VAL A 190 24.98 -12.79 -6.88
N THR A 191 24.97 -13.43 -8.04
CA THR A 191 25.68 -12.97 -9.26
C THR A 191 24.69 -12.57 -10.36
N LYS A 192 25.20 -11.96 -11.43
CA LYS A 192 24.37 -11.66 -12.62
C LYS A 192 23.84 -12.95 -13.22
N GLU A 193 24.70 -13.96 -13.35
CA GLU A 193 24.40 -15.28 -13.90
C GLU A 193 23.30 -15.97 -13.09
N PHE A 194 23.39 -15.95 -11.76
CA PHE A 194 22.33 -16.46 -10.88
C PHE A 194 21.00 -15.76 -11.14
N MET A 195 20.98 -14.43 -11.27
CA MET A 195 19.75 -13.69 -11.57
C MET A 195 19.21 -14.03 -12.96
N PHE A 196 20.07 -14.17 -13.97
CA PHE A 196 19.67 -14.58 -15.32
C PHE A 196 19.05 -15.98 -15.36
N GLU A 197 19.49 -16.89 -14.50
CA GLU A 197 18.89 -18.23 -14.35
C GLU A 197 17.63 -18.22 -13.47
N LEU A 198 17.60 -17.39 -12.42
CA LEU A 198 16.49 -17.33 -11.46
C LEU A 198 15.19 -16.82 -12.10
N LEU A 199 15.25 -15.77 -12.91
CA LEU A 199 14.03 -15.17 -13.47
C LEU A 199 13.26 -16.15 -14.36
N PRO A 200 13.87 -16.84 -15.36
CA PRO A 200 13.18 -17.87 -16.12
C PRO A 200 12.76 -19.07 -15.26
N TYR A 201 13.52 -19.42 -14.22
CA TYR A 201 13.16 -20.51 -13.32
C TYR A 201 11.83 -20.23 -12.61
N PHE A 202 11.67 -19.02 -12.07
CA PHE A 202 10.42 -18.55 -11.49
C PHE A 202 9.30 -18.34 -12.53
N GLU A 203 9.62 -17.83 -13.72
CA GLU A 203 8.64 -17.67 -14.81
C GLU A 203 7.98 -19.02 -15.17
N ASN A 204 8.76 -20.09 -15.10
CA ASN A 204 8.31 -21.47 -15.29
C ASN A 204 7.72 -22.13 -14.03
N GLN A 205 7.31 -21.34 -13.02
CA GLN A 205 6.68 -21.79 -11.77
C GLN A 205 7.53 -22.78 -10.96
N LYS A 206 8.86 -22.80 -11.16
CA LYS A 206 9.76 -23.62 -10.35
C LYS A 206 10.17 -22.88 -9.08
N LYS A 207 10.56 -23.64 -8.06
CA LYS A 207 10.84 -23.11 -6.72
C LYS A 207 12.34 -23.12 -6.41
N LEU A 208 12.90 -21.97 -6.06
CA LEU A 208 14.30 -21.85 -5.61
C LEU A 208 14.55 -22.79 -4.42
N HIS A 209 15.71 -23.47 -4.40
CA HIS A 209 16.03 -24.35 -3.29
C HIS A 209 16.10 -23.57 -1.96
N LYS A 210 15.57 -24.17 -0.88
CA LYS A 210 15.42 -23.51 0.43
C LYS A 210 16.74 -22.93 0.97
N LYS A 211 17.87 -23.60 0.72
CA LYS A 211 19.20 -23.15 1.15
C LYS A 211 19.55 -21.79 0.54
N TYR A 212 19.36 -21.64 -0.77
CA TYR A 212 19.64 -20.40 -1.49
C TYR A 212 18.66 -19.29 -1.08
N ALA A 213 17.39 -19.62 -0.87
CA ALA A 213 16.42 -18.66 -0.35
C ALA A 213 16.85 -18.12 1.03
N TYR A 214 17.23 -19.01 1.98
CA TYR A 214 17.76 -18.57 3.28
C TYR A 214 19.03 -17.75 3.14
N GLN A 215 19.98 -18.15 2.27
CA GLN A 215 21.21 -17.38 2.04
C GLN A 215 20.93 -15.97 1.54
N ILE A 216 20.00 -15.79 0.61
CA ILE A 216 19.58 -14.47 0.11
C ILE A 216 18.97 -13.65 1.26
N ILE A 217 18.05 -14.24 2.03
CA ILE A 217 17.32 -13.53 3.09
C ILE A 217 18.24 -13.15 4.27
N LEU A 218 19.24 -13.97 4.59
CA LEU A 218 20.23 -13.66 5.62
C LEU A 218 21.21 -12.56 5.17
N GLN A 219 21.63 -12.59 3.91
CA GLN A 219 22.49 -11.54 3.34
C GLN A 219 21.76 -10.20 3.25
N ILE A 220 20.51 -10.19 2.79
CA ILE A 220 19.72 -8.95 2.71
C ILE A 220 19.44 -8.40 4.11
N LEU A 221 19.18 -9.24 5.12
CA LEU A 221 19.04 -8.80 6.51
C LEU A 221 20.33 -8.10 7.00
N THR A 222 21.50 -8.67 6.66
CA THR A 222 22.80 -8.09 7.00
C THR A 222 22.99 -6.73 6.32
N LEU A 223 22.64 -6.61 5.04
CA LEU A 223 22.70 -5.36 4.30
C LEU A 223 21.74 -4.31 4.85
N LEU A 224 20.46 -4.64 5.06
CA LEU A 224 19.45 -3.69 5.52
C LEU A 224 19.72 -3.16 6.94
N LYS A 225 20.40 -3.94 7.79
CA LYS A 225 20.87 -3.52 9.12
C LYS A 225 21.81 -2.31 9.07
N THR A 226 22.54 -2.10 7.98
CA THR A 226 23.48 -0.98 7.85
C THR A 226 22.82 0.30 7.33
N LEU A 227 21.59 0.22 6.82
CA LEU A 227 20.92 1.34 6.17
C LEU A 227 20.20 2.25 7.17
N PRO A 228 20.10 3.56 6.89
CA PRO A 228 19.25 4.48 7.66
C PRO A 228 17.77 4.30 7.30
N SER A 229 16.88 4.94 8.08
CA SER A 229 15.44 4.92 7.83
C SER A 229 15.02 5.81 6.65
N LEU A 230 15.81 6.84 6.34
CA LEU A 230 15.73 7.61 5.10
C LEU A 230 17.06 7.54 4.37
N ILE A 231 17.05 7.11 3.12
CA ILE A 231 18.23 6.98 2.26
C ILE A 231 18.32 8.18 1.34
N ASP A 232 19.46 8.88 1.36
CA ASP A 232 19.76 9.94 0.41
C ASP A 232 20.37 9.34 -0.87
N ILE A 233 19.74 9.55 -2.02
CA ILE A 233 20.16 9.03 -3.33
C ILE A 233 20.67 10.21 -4.18
N THR A 234 21.88 10.08 -4.71
CA THR A 234 22.43 11.02 -5.69
C THR A 234 22.34 10.43 -7.08
N VAL A 235 21.53 11.04 -7.95
CA VAL A 235 21.47 10.76 -9.38
C VAL A 235 22.35 11.77 -10.10
N PRO A 236 23.49 11.35 -10.68
CA PRO A 236 24.47 12.26 -11.26
C PRO A 236 23.91 13.05 -12.45
N SER A 237 24.29 14.33 -12.52
CA SER A 237 24.07 15.23 -13.65
C SER A 237 24.73 14.70 -14.93
N LYS A 238 24.12 14.94 -16.09
CA LYS A 238 24.19 14.03 -17.25
C LYS A 238 25.00 14.54 -18.43
N HIS A 239 25.96 15.45 -18.25
CA HIS A 239 26.75 15.95 -19.38
C HIS A 239 28.24 15.68 -19.19
N LYS A 240 28.72 14.52 -19.66
CA LYS A 240 30.08 14.43 -20.21
C LYS A 240 30.00 14.73 -21.70
N PHE A 241 30.12 16.01 -22.06
CA PHE A 241 30.31 16.44 -23.43
C PHE A 241 31.81 16.71 -23.62
N THR A 242 32.48 15.93 -24.47
CA THR A 242 33.91 16.13 -24.74
C THR A 242 34.05 17.13 -25.88
N ILE A 243 34.25 18.41 -25.54
CA ILE A 243 34.61 19.43 -26.54
C ILE A 243 36.07 19.20 -26.92
N CYS A 244 36.30 18.74 -28.14
CA CYS A 244 37.64 18.64 -28.70
C CYS A 244 37.95 19.96 -29.40
N GLY A 245 39.07 20.60 -29.04
CA GLY A 245 39.61 21.73 -29.77
C GLY A 245 40.15 21.33 -31.16
N ASP A 246 40.76 22.27 -31.87
CA ASP A 246 41.39 21.97 -33.17
C ASP A 246 42.52 20.92 -32.98
N VAL A 247 42.47 19.87 -33.80
CA VAL A 247 43.44 18.77 -33.83
C VAL A 247 44.48 18.94 -34.95
N HIS A 248 44.36 19.96 -35.81
CA HIS A 248 45.34 20.29 -36.87
C HIS A 248 45.84 19.08 -37.71
N GLY A 249 44.99 18.08 -37.94
CA GLY A 249 45.34 16.88 -38.71
C GLY A 249 46.15 15.82 -37.95
N GLN A 250 46.31 15.92 -36.63
CA GLN A 250 47.01 14.94 -35.80
C GLN A 250 46.14 13.70 -35.53
N PHE A 251 46.22 12.74 -36.45
CA PHE A 251 45.37 11.55 -36.46
C PHE A 251 45.49 10.67 -35.19
N TYR A 252 46.70 10.47 -34.64
CA TYR A 252 46.88 9.63 -33.45
C TYR A 252 46.35 10.29 -32.17
N ASP A 253 46.36 11.62 -32.09
CA ASP A 253 45.76 12.36 -30.98
C ASP A 253 44.24 12.28 -31.02
N LEU A 254 43.63 12.35 -32.21
CA LEU A 254 42.21 12.09 -32.42
C LEU A 254 41.81 10.65 -31.99
N LEU A 255 42.62 9.65 -32.34
CA LEU A 255 42.40 8.26 -31.90
C LEU A 255 42.57 8.10 -30.39
N ASN A 256 43.52 8.81 -29.77
CA ASN A 256 43.71 8.79 -28.33
C ASN A 256 42.51 9.45 -27.61
N ILE A 257 41.96 10.54 -28.15
CA ILE A 257 40.72 11.16 -27.66
C ILE A 257 39.56 10.16 -27.69
N PHE A 258 39.36 9.42 -28.78
CA PHE A 258 38.32 8.37 -28.87
C PHE A 258 38.60 7.18 -27.95
N LYS A 259 39.87 6.81 -27.75
CA LYS A 259 40.25 5.75 -26.80
C LYS A 259 39.92 6.15 -25.36
N LEU A 260 40.08 7.43 -25.01
CA LEU A 260 39.82 7.96 -23.67
C LEU A 260 38.32 8.25 -23.42
N ASN A 261 37.54 8.57 -24.46
CA ASN A 261 36.17 9.07 -24.30
C ASN A 261 35.08 8.26 -25.04
N GLY A 262 35.47 7.23 -25.79
CA GLY A 262 34.61 6.50 -26.72
C GLY A 262 34.44 7.22 -28.07
N PRO A 263 34.07 6.50 -29.14
CA PRO A 263 33.73 7.12 -30.41
C PRO A 263 32.38 7.86 -30.34
N PRO A 264 32.11 8.83 -31.24
CA PRO A 264 30.77 9.38 -31.42
C PRO A 264 29.80 8.25 -31.84
N SER A 265 28.69 8.08 -31.13
CA SER A 265 27.67 7.10 -31.49
C SER A 265 26.28 7.50 -30.98
N ASP A 266 25.24 6.97 -31.62
CA ASP A 266 23.83 7.15 -31.17
C ASP A 266 23.54 6.48 -29.82
N GLN A 267 24.42 5.57 -29.40
CA GLN A 267 24.38 4.86 -28.10
C GLN A 267 25.14 5.63 -27.01
N ASN A 268 25.80 6.74 -27.36
CA ASN A 268 26.53 7.62 -26.45
C ASN A 268 25.78 8.94 -26.23
N PRO A 269 24.54 8.83 -25.73
CA PRO A 269 24.25 9.49 -24.47
C PRO A 269 23.60 8.48 -23.54
N TYR A 270 24.38 7.91 -22.60
CA TYR A 270 23.79 7.22 -21.46
C TYR A 270 22.92 8.22 -20.70
N LYS A 271 21.62 8.19 -20.99
CA LYS A 271 20.65 8.82 -20.14
C LYS A 271 20.57 7.96 -18.87
N HIS A 272 21.55 8.10 -17.95
CA HIS A 272 21.46 7.72 -16.53
C HIS A 272 20.08 8.11 -15.97
N LYS A 273 19.12 7.21 -16.06
CA LYS A 273 17.75 7.42 -15.63
C LYS A 273 17.61 6.69 -14.31
N PHE A 274 16.86 7.27 -13.40
CA PHE A 274 16.49 6.62 -12.16
C PHE A 274 15.02 6.26 -12.24
N THR A 275 14.70 4.98 -12.08
CA THR A 275 13.32 4.49 -12.18
C THR A 275 12.70 4.32 -10.80
N ILE A 276 11.48 4.82 -10.62
CA ILE A 276 10.67 4.62 -9.42
C ILE A 276 9.45 3.80 -9.81
N CYS A 277 9.31 2.63 -9.19
CA CYS A 277 8.13 1.78 -9.27
C CYS A 277 7.32 1.90 -7.97
N GLY A 278 6.00 1.77 -8.10
CA GLY A 278 5.11 1.62 -6.96
C GLY A 278 4.89 0.16 -6.59
N ASP A 279 3.70 -0.12 -6.09
CA ASP A 279 3.27 -1.43 -5.59
C ASP A 279 3.31 -2.48 -6.69
N VAL A 280 3.73 -3.71 -6.35
CA VAL A 280 3.78 -4.86 -7.27
C VAL A 280 2.89 -5.99 -6.80
N HIS A 281 2.66 -6.12 -5.48
CA HIS A 281 1.69 -7.06 -4.88
C HIS A 281 1.75 -8.48 -5.45
N GLY A 282 2.93 -9.08 -5.50
CA GLY A 282 3.08 -10.46 -5.94
C GLY A 282 2.70 -10.73 -7.41
N GLN A 283 2.62 -9.70 -8.26
CA GLN A 283 2.41 -9.84 -9.70
C GLN A 283 3.75 -10.05 -10.44
N PHE A 284 4.35 -11.22 -10.25
CA PHE A 284 5.71 -11.53 -10.75
C PHE A 284 5.88 -11.37 -12.27
N TYR A 285 4.87 -11.75 -13.04
CA TYR A 285 4.94 -11.66 -14.51
C TYR A 285 4.91 -10.20 -14.99
N ASP A 286 4.19 -9.32 -14.29
CA ASP A 286 4.23 -7.88 -14.55
C ASP A 286 5.55 -7.25 -14.09
N LEU A 287 6.15 -7.74 -13.01
CA LEU A 287 7.51 -7.35 -12.61
C LEU A 287 8.53 -7.66 -13.72
N LEU A 288 8.46 -8.85 -14.32
CA LEU A 288 9.29 -9.19 -15.49
C LEU A 288 8.99 -8.27 -16.68
N ASN A 289 7.73 -7.91 -16.90
CA ASN A 289 7.35 -6.98 -17.96
C ASN A 289 7.94 -5.58 -17.74
N ILE A 290 8.00 -5.07 -16.51
CA ILE A 290 8.71 -3.82 -16.18
C ILE A 290 10.16 -3.90 -16.65
N PHE A 291 10.88 -4.98 -16.31
CA PHE A 291 12.28 -5.16 -16.71
C PHE A 291 12.45 -5.33 -18.23
N LYS A 292 11.48 -5.94 -18.90
CA LYS A 292 11.47 -6.04 -20.37
C LYS A 292 11.27 -4.67 -21.04
N LEU A 293 10.36 -3.85 -20.52
CA LEU A 293 10.03 -2.54 -21.08
C LEU A 293 11.07 -1.47 -20.76
N ASN A 294 11.62 -1.49 -19.56
CA ASN A 294 12.47 -0.41 -19.04
C ASN A 294 13.96 -0.81 -18.91
N GLY A 295 14.29 -2.07 -19.22
CA GLY A 295 15.61 -2.68 -19.07
C GLY A 295 15.80 -3.31 -17.68
N PRO A 296 16.60 -4.37 -17.53
CA PRO A 296 16.85 -4.98 -16.24
C PRO A 296 17.61 -4.02 -15.30
N PRO A 297 17.54 -4.22 -13.98
CA PRO A 297 18.35 -3.48 -13.03
C PRO A 297 19.84 -3.61 -13.29
N SER A 298 20.57 -2.49 -13.20
CA SER A 298 22.03 -2.44 -13.26
C SER A 298 22.55 -1.17 -12.59
N ASP A 299 23.87 -1.06 -12.48
CA ASP A 299 24.58 0.19 -12.15
C ASP A 299 24.20 1.37 -13.06
N GLN A 300 23.92 1.10 -14.34
CA GLN A 300 23.51 2.10 -15.32
C GLN A 300 22.00 2.32 -15.41
N ASN A 301 21.21 1.43 -14.81
CA ASN A 301 19.74 1.46 -14.82
C ASN A 301 19.18 1.22 -13.40
N PRO A 302 19.36 2.21 -12.50
CA PRO A 302 18.92 2.08 -11.11
C PRO A 302 17.40 2.11 -10.94
N TYR A 303 16.91 1.39 -9.94
CA TYR A 303 15.50 1.27 -9.59
C TYR A 303 15.26 1.52 -8.10
N LEU A 304 14.12 2.13 -7.78
CA LEU A 304 13.50 2.14 -6.46
C LEU A 304 12.12 1.51 -6.56
N PHE A 305 11.87 0.44 -5.81
CA PHE A 305 10.53 -0.10 -5.59
C PHE A 305 9.98 0.43 -4.26
N ASN A 306 8.87 1.15 -4.33
CA ASN A 306 8.33 1.94 -3.24
C ASN A 306 7.29 1.18 -2.39
N GLY A 307 7.71 0.05 -1.82
CA GLY A 307 6.89 -0.79 -0.93
C GLY A 307 5.87 -1.67 -1.64
N ASP A 308 5.19 -2.50 -0.85
CA ASP A 308 4.08 -3.37 -1.27
C ASP A 308 4.48 -4.33 -2.40
N PHE A 309 5.50 -5.12 -2.11
CA PHE A 309 6.05 -6.13 -3.01
C PHE A 309 5.24 -7.42 -2.98
N VAL A 310 4.63 -7.71 -1.82
CA VAL A 310 3.98 -8.97 -1.48
C VAL A 310 2.49 -8.76 -1.18
N ASP A 311 1.84 -9.87 -0.82
CA ASP A 311 0.40 -9.99 -0.58
C ASP A 311 -0.44 -9.78 -1.85
N ARG A 312 -1.70 -10.23 -1.79
CA ARG A 312 -2.70 -10.12 -2.85
C ARG A 312 -2.42 -11.01 -4.05
N GLY A 313 -1.37 -10.75 -4.80
CA GLY A 313 -0.91 -11.64 -5.86
C GLY A 313 -0.32 -12.93 -5.29
N SER A 314 -0.44 -14.01 -6.05
CA SER A 314 -0.06 -15.37 -5.61
C SER A 314 1.37 -15.75 -6.01
N PHE A 315 2.18 -14.78 -6.43
CA PHE A 315 3.60 -14.94 -6.77
C PHE A 315 4.48 -13.97 -5.95
N SER A 316 4.11 -13.75 -4.68
CA SER A 316 4.82 -12.83 -3.78
C SER A 316 6.22 -13.33 -3.45
N MET A 317 6.41 -14.64 -3.33
CA MET A 317 7.73 -15.25 -3.09
C MET A 317 8.70 -15.01 -4.23
N GLU A 318 8.24 -15.15 -5.48
CA GLU A 318 9.05 -14.92 -6.67
C GLU A 318 9.42 -13.43 -6.79
N CYS A 319 8.47 -12.52 -6.51
CA CYS A 319 8.72 -11.09 -6.46
C CYS A 319 9.78 -10.73 -5.42
N ILE A 320 9.58 -11.10 -4.15
CA ILE A 320 10.47 -10.63 -3.08
C ILE A 320 11.89 -11.22 -3.19
N LEU A 321 12.02 -12.49 -3.59
CA LEU A 321 13.35 -13.09 -3.80
C LEU A 321 14.07 -12.47 -4.99
N THR A 322 13.34 -12.08 -6.04
CA THR A 322 13.90 -11.35 -7.18
C THR A 322 14.39 -9.97 -6.78
N LEU A 323 13.56 -9.21 -6.04
CA LEU A 323 13.90 -7.87 -5.56
C LEU A 323 15.10 -7.90 -4.59
N PHE A 324 15.13 -8.87 -3.67
CA PHE A 324 16.29 -9.06 -2.78
C PHE A 324 17.53 -9.49 -3.53
N GLY A 325 17.40 -10.36 -4.54
CA GLY A 325 18.50 -10.72 -5.42
C GLY A 325 19.12 -9.51 -6.11
N PHE A 326 18.31 -8.65 -6.74
CA PHE A 326 18.81 -7.42 -7.34
C PHE A 326 19.36 -6.41 -6.32
N LYS A 327 18.78 -6.34 -5.10
CA LYS A 327 19.32 -5.50 -4.02
C LYS A 327 20.71 -5.96 -3.57
N LEU A 328 20.95 -7.27 -3.51
CA LEU A 328 22.27 -7.83 -3.19
C LEU A 328 23.27 -7.66 -4.33
N LEU A 329 22.80 -7.77 -5.57
CA LEU A 329 23.64 -7.63 -6.77
C LEU A 329 24.04 -6.17 -7.04
N TYR A 330 23.14 -5.22 -6.77
CA TYR A 330 23.34 -3.80 -7.03
C TYR A 330 22.94 -2.95 -5.80
N PRO A 331 23.65 -3.08 -4.67
CA PRO A 331 23.25 -2.47 -3.39
C PRO A 331 23.13 -0.94 -3.43
N ASP A 332 23.89 -0.26 -4.29
CA ASP A 332 23.87 1.20 -4.43
C ASP A 332 23.03 1.71 -5.60
N HIS A 333 22.37 0.81 -6.34
CA HIS A 333 21.60 1.16 -7.54
C HIS A 333 20.21 0.51 -7.57
N PHE A 334 19.93 -0.41 -6.65
CA PHE A 334 18.60 -1.00 -6.45
C PHE A 334 18.14 -0.69 -5.04
N PHE A 335 16.95 -0.09 -4.91
CA PHE A 335 16.44 0.45 -3.66
C PHE A 335 15.05 -0.11 -3.38
N LEU A 336 14.78 -0.35 -2.09
CA LEU A 336 13.53 -0.92 -1.61
C LEU A 336 13.05 -0.07 -0.44
N ALA A 337 11.87 0.53 -0.57
CA ALA A 337 11.18 1.15 0.57
C ALA A 337 10.21 0.15 1.21
N ARG A 338 9.95 0.29 2.50
CA ARG A 338 8.91 -0.46 3.19
C ARG A 338 7.53 0.08 2.80
N GLY A 339 6.60 -0.79 2.43
CA GLY A 339 5.18 -0.51 2.33
C GLY A 339 4.40 -1.00 3.54
N ASN A 340 3.09 -0.77 3.57
CA ASN A 340 2.27 -1.27 4.68
C ASN A 340 2.11 -2.79 4.63
N HIS A 341 2.22 -3.40 3.44
CA HIS A 341 2.18 -4.86 3.27
C HIS A 341 3.48 -5.57 3.67
N GLU A 342 4.59 -4.87 3.91
CA GLU A 342 5.77 -5.45 4.58
C GLU A 342 5.60 -5.40 6.12
N SER A 343 4.46 -5.91 6.61
CA SER A 343 4.11 -5.99 8.03
C SER A 343 3.41 -7.31 8.36
N LEU A 344 3.60 -7.77 9.60
CA LEU A 344 3.08 -9.05 10.08
C LEU A 344 1.57 -9.15 9.91
N THR A 345 0.84 -8.12 10.33
CA THR A 345 -0.63 -8.13 10.30
C THR A 345 -1.16 -8.22 8.88
N MET A 346 -0.55 -7.52 7.93
CA MET A 346 -0.96 -7.60 6.52
C MET A 346 -0.65 -8.98 5.93
N ASN A 347 0.55 -9.50 6.15
CA ASN A 347 0.96 -10.79 5.58
C ASN A 347 0.13 -11.98 6.08
N GLN A 348 -0.33 -11.93 7.34
CA GLN A 348 -1.23 -12.94 7.92
C GLN A 348 -2.62 -12.92 7.27
N MET A 349 -3.06 -11.78 6.75
CA MET A 349 -4.40 -11.60 6.18
C MET A 349 -4.43 -11.74 4.66
N TYR A 350 -3.41 -11.23 3.97
CA TYR A 350 -3.45 -10.99 2.53
C TYR A 350 -2.57 -11.93 1.68
N GLY A 351 -2.01 -12.97 2.30
CA GLY A 351 -1.56 -14.16 1.59
C GLY A 351 -0.08 -14.48 1.68
N PHE A 352 0.80 -13.51 1.97
CA PHE A 352 2.23 -13.77 1.98
C PHE A 352 2.64 -14.79 3.06
N GLU A 353 2.06 -14.74 4.27
CA GLU A 353 2.32 -15.76 5.29
C GLU A 353 1.95 -17.17 4.78
N GLY A 354 0.77 -17.29 4.19
CA GLY A 354 0.28 -18.56 3.65
C GLY A 354 1.15 -19.05 2.50
N GLU A 355 1.57 -18.16 1.61
CA GLU A 355 2.41 -18.50 0.46
C GLU A 355 3.79 -18.98 0.90
N VAL A 356 4.43 -18.28 1.85
CA VAL A 356 5.74 -18.68 2.41
C VAL A 356 5.62 -20.05 3.09
N LYS A 357 4.54 -20.30 3.84
CA LYS A 357 4.32 -21.60 4.51
C LYS A 357 4.03 -22.73 3.52
N ALA A 358 3.32 -22.43 2.43
CA ALA A 358 3.01 -23.41 1.39
C ALA A 358 4.24 -23.77 0.56
N LYS A 359 5.07 -22.78 0.20
CA LYS A 359 6.26 -22.98 -0.64
C LYS A 359 7.48 -23.43 0.19
N TYR A 360 7.63 -22.94 1.42
CA TYR A 360 8.78 -23.15 2.29
C TYR A 360 8.39 -23.60 3.70
N THR A 361 8.60 -22.77 4.73
CA THR A 361 8.47 -23.15 6.14
C THR A 361 7.99 -21.96 6.98
N VAL A 362 7.47 -22.24 8.19
CA VAL A 362 7.08 -21.20 9.16
C VAL A 362 8.29 -20.36 9.58
N GLN A 363 9.45 -20.99 9.77
CA GLN A 363 10.70 -20.31 10.14
C GLN A 363 11.12 -19.29 9.08
N MET A 364 10.94 -19.61 7.79
CA MET A 364 11.19 -18.68 6.69
C MET A 364 10.31 -17.43 6.79
N PHE A 365 9.03 -17.59 7.14
CA PHE A 365 8.12 -16.46 7.30
C PHE A 365 8.51 -15.56 8.49
N GLN A 366 8.91 -16.18 9.60
CA GLN A 366 9.41 -15.41 10.76
C GLN A 366 10.68 -14.62 10.40
N LEU A 367 11.57 -15.21 9.60
CA LEU A 367 12.76 -14.51 9.10
C LEU A 367 12.37 -13.33 8.19
N PHE A 368 11.42 -13.49 7.27
CA PHE A 368 10.90 -12.37 6.46
C PHE A 368 10.32 -11.25 7.33
N THR A 369 9.57 -11.62 8.38
CA THR A 369 9.01 -10.65 9.34
C THR A 369 10.12 -9.84 10.01
N GLU A 370 11.25 -10.47 10.37
CA GLU A 370 12.43 -9.77 10.89
C GLU A 370 13.06 -8.86 9.81
N VAL A 371 13.27 -9.37 8.59
CA VAL A 371 13.87 -8.61 7.48
C VAL A 371 13.06 -7.36 7.12
N PHE A 372 11.74 -7.47 7.03
CA PHE A 372 10.85 -6.36 6.71
C PHE A 372 10.93 -5.22 7.72
N ASN A 373 11.27 -5.51 8.99
CA ASN A 373 11.49 -4.45 9.99
C ASN A 373 12.73 -3.60 9.71
N TYR A 374 13.68 -4.09 8.91
CA TYR A 374 14.89 -3.35 8.55
C TYR A 374 14.78 -2.56 7.25
N LEU A 375 13.71 -2.74 6.45
CA LEU A 375 13.50 -1.98 5.22
C LEU A 375 13.45 -0.47 5.51
N PRO A 376 14.20 0.37 4.75
CA PRO A 376 14.10 1.83 4.82
C PRO A 376 12.66 2.31 4.60
N LEU A 377 12.28 3.40 5.26
CA LEU A 377 10.92 3.93 5.19
C LEU A 377 10.73 4.93 4.03
N SER A 378 11.81 5.57 3.59
CA SER A 378 11.76 6.58 2.52
C SER A 378 13.12 6.79 1.86
N HIS A 379 13.09 7.47 0.71
CA HIS A 379 14.27 7.83 -0.06
C HIS A 379 14.19 9.30 -0.49
N CYS A 380 15.28 10.04 -0.36
CA CYS A 380 15.37 11.42 -0.82
C CYS A 380 16.33 11.50 -2.01
N ILE A 381 15.80 11.79 -3.20
CA ILE A 381 16.58 11.84 -4.44
C ILE A 381 17.02 13.28 -4.71
N ASN A 382 18.33 13.48 -4.88
CA ASN A 382 18.98 14.76 -5.14
C ASN A 382 18.61 15.89 -4.15
N ASN A 383 18.17 15.54 -2.94
CA ASN A 383 17.58 16.49 -1.97
C ASN A 383 16.39 17.30 -2.53
N LYS A 384 15.70 16.77 -3.54
CA LYS A 384 14.58 17.43 -4.24
C LYS A 384 13.29 16.63 -4.21
N VAL A 385 13.38 15.30 -4.31
CA VAL A 385 12.22 14.42 -4.41
C VAL A 385 12.22 13.48 -3.21
N LEU A 386 11.16 13.53 -2.39
CA LEU A 386 10.97 12.54 -1.33
C LEU A 386 10.06 11.43 -1.83
N VAL A 387 10.48 10.18 -1.66
CA VAL A 387 9.73 8.99 -2.04
C VAL A 387 9.41 8.18 -0.79
N MET A 388 8.12 7.93 -0.54
CA MET A 388 7.65 7.03 0.51
C MET A 388 6.39 6.30 0.07
N HIS A 389 6.08 5.15 0.66
CA HIS A 389 4.96 4.33 0.21
C HIS A 389 3.59 5.03 0.42
N GLY A 390 3.28 5.40 1.66
CA GLY A 390 2.01 6.01 2.07
C GLY A 390 1.98 7.51 1.79
N GLY A 391 2.32 8.34 2.79
CA GLY A 391 2.04 9.77 2.68
C GLY A 391 2.66 10.64 3.76
N LEU A 392 2.18 11.89 3.81
CA LEU A 392 2.66 12.90 4.75
C LEU A 392 1.99 12.77 6.13
N PHE A 393 2.38 13.69 7.02
CA PHE A 393 2.24 13.52 8.46
C PHE A 393 1.09 14.35 9.06
N SER A 394 0.66 13.94 10.24
CA SER A 394 -0.32 14.66 11.07
C SER A 394 0.23 15.98 11.61
N LYS A 395 1.55 16.10 11.75
CA LYS A 395 2.26 17.28 12.26
C LYS A 395 2.86 18.10 11.13
N ASP A 396 2.88 19.43 11.29
CA ASP A 396 3.39 20.37 10.27
C ASP A 396 4.91 20.62 10.36
N ASP A 397 5.54 20.29 11.49
CA ASP A 397 6.96 20.57 11.77
C ASP A 397 7.89 19.39 11.47
N VAL A 398 7.39 18.34 10.80
CA VAL A 398 8.19 17.14 10.47
C VAL A 398 9.28 17.47 9.45
N THR A 399 10.51 17.11 9.78
CA THR A 399 11.69 17.28 8.95
C THR A 399 12.21 15.95 8.38
N LEU A 400 13.07 16.02 7.36
CA LEU A 400 13.85 14.86 6.90
C LEU A 400 14.72 14.25 8.02
N LYS A 401 15.12 15.03 9.02
CA LYS A 401 15.87 14.53 10.19
C LYS A 401 14.99 13.66 11.07
N ASP A 402 13.73 14.05 11.27
CA ASP A 402 12.78 13.26 12.05
C ASP A 402 12.51 11.91 11.38
N ILE A 403 12.38 11.91 10.04
CA ILE A 403 12.23 10.66 9.26
C ILE A 403 13.47 9.76 9.40
N ARG A 404 14.69 10.32 9.28
CA ARG A 404 15.94 9.56 9.51
C ARG A 404 16.01 8.95 10.93
N ALA A 405 15.48 9.66 11.92
CA ALA A 405 15.51 9.27 13.33
C ALA A 405 14.42 8.25 13.73
N ILE A 406 13.49 7.90 12.82
CA ILE A 406 12.47 6.88 13.12
C ILE A 406 13.16 5.55 13.45
N GLU A 407 12.86 5.04 14.65
CA GLU A 407 13.23 3.68 15.07
C GLU A 407 12.36 2.66 14.32
N ARG A 408 12.80 2.27 13.12
CA ARG A 408 12.00 1.46 12.19
C ARG A 408 11.96 -0.04 12.48
N VAL A 409 12.86 -0.54 13.34
CA VAL A 409 13.09 -1.99 13.57
C VAL A 409 12.02 -2.56 14.49
N LYS A 410 10.77 -2.51 14.04
CA LYS A 410 9.57 -3.00 14.71
C LYS A 410 8.42 -3.12 13.73
N GLN A 411 7.32 -3.73 14.16
CA GLN A 411 6.07 -3.65 13.42
C GLN A 411 5.56 -2.20 13.42
N PRO A 412 4.91 -1.72 12.34
CA PRO A 412 4.33 -0.39 12.33
C PRO A 412 3.36 -0.21 13.51
N PRO A 413 3.50 0.88 14.29
CA PRO A 413 2.54 1.22 15.35
C PRO A 413 1.18 1.61 14.75
N GLU A 414 0.16 1.76 15.60
CA GLU A 414 -1.16 2.27 15.17
C GLU A 414 -1.09 3.74 14.74
N ASP A 415 -0.21 4.55 15.35
CA ASP A 415 -0.06 5.99 15.13
C ASP A 415 1.41 6.45 15.04
N GLY A 416 1.61 7.75 14.77
CA GLY A 416 2.92 8.38 14.69
C GLY A 416 3.60 8.23 13.32
N LEU A 417 4.80 8.81 13.20
CA LEU A 417 5.45 9.04 11.89
C LEU A 417 5.66 7.76 11.07
N MET A 418 5.99 6.64 11.72
CA MET A 418 6.17 5.35 11.05
C MET A 418 4.85 4.78 10.51
N SER A 419 3.74 4.97 11.22
CA SER A 419 2.42 4.58 10.73
C SER A 419 2.03 5.48 9.55
N GLU A 420 2.15 6.80 9.72
CA GLU A 420 1.71 7.80 8.75
C GLU A 420 2.47 7.70 7.41
N ILE A 421 3.77 7.44 7.44
CA ILE A 421 4.58 7.31 6.21
C ILE A 421 4.21 6.08 5.38
N LEU A 422 3.60 5.07 6.00
CA LEU A 422 3.17 3.83 5.35
C LEU A 422 1.68 3.84 4.97
N TRP A 423 0.83 4.62 5.63
CA TRP A 423 -0.63 4.49 5.52
C TRP A 423 -1.40 5.73 5.06
N SER A 424 -0.78 6.91 5.06
CA SER A 424 -1.52 8.16 4.77
C SER A 424 -1.79 8.33 3.28
N ASP A 425 -2.92 8.96 2.95
CA ASP A 425 -3.36 9.24 1.57
C ASP A 425 -3.53 10.75 1.32
N PRO A 426 -3.28 11.25 0.10
CA PRO A 426 -3.65 12.61 -0.27
C PRO A 426 -5.18 12.78 -0.33
N GLN A 427 -5.66 13.99 -0.04
CA GLN A 427 -7.06 14.40 -0.25
C GLN A 427 -7.15 15.71 -1.03
N PRO A 428 -8.18 15.91 -1.86
CA PRO A 428 -8.27 17.11 -2.71
C PRO A 428 -8.47 18.41 -1.90
N GLN A 429 -9.16 18.35 -0.77
CA GLN A 429 -9.46 19.50 0.09
C GLN A 429 -8.31 19.80 1.05
N ASN A 430 -8.13 21.08 1.39
CA ASN A 430 -7.15 21.54 2.37
C ASN A 430 -7.37 20.90 3.76
N GLY A 431 -6.31 20.87 4.56
CA GLY A 431 -6.30 20.39 5.93
C GLY A 431 -5.99 18.90 6.03
N ARG A 432 -6.47 18.29 7.10
CA ARG A 432 -6.29 16.87 7.40
C ARG A 432 -7.63 16.26 7.78
N SER A 433 -7.83 14.99 7.44
CA SER A 433 -9.01 14.23 7.84
C SER A 433 -8.62 12.85 8.35
N GLU A 434 -9.52 12.18 9.04
CA GLU A 434 -9.34 10.76 9.39
C GLU A 434 -9.13 9.93 8.12
N SER A 435 -8.24 8.94 8.18
CA SER A 435 -8.00 8.06 7.05
C SER A 435 -9.22 7.20 6.74
N LYS A 436 -9.58 7.12 5.46
CA LYS A 436 -10.57 6.15 4.95
C LYS A 436 -10.19 4.70 5.26
N ARG A 437 -8.91 4.43 5.52
CA ARG A 437 -8.36 3.11 5.88
C ARG A 437 -8.44 2.81 7.37
N GLY A 438 -8.75 3.80 8.21
CA GLY A 438 -8.81 3.64 9.67
C GLY A 438 -7.45 3.60 10.38
N VAL A 439 -6.37 3.82 9.62
CA VAL A 439 -4.96 3.96 10.07
C VAL A 439 -4.29 5.03 9.20
N GLY A 440 -3.40 5.83 9.78
CA GLY A 440 -2.84 7.02 9.13
C GLY A 440 -3.85 8.18 9.06
N LEU A 441 -3.63 9.10 8.12
CA LEU A 441 -4.51 10.25 7.89
C LEU A 441 -4.71 10.53 6.40
N GLN A 442 -5.64 11.42 6.10
CA GLN A 442 -5.69 12.10 4.82
C GLN A 442 -5.09 13.51 4.95
N PHE A 443 -4.30 13.94 3.95
CA PHE A 443 -3.64 15.26 3.96
C PHE A 443 -3.88 16.04 2.68
N GLY A 444 -4.18 17.33 2.81
CA GLY A 444 -4.53 18.23 1.70
C GLY A 444 -3.32 18.87 1.01
N PRO A 445 -3.57 19.65 -0.06
CA PRO A 445 -2.53 20.32 -0.82
C PRO A 445 -1.74 21.34 0.00
N ASP A 446 -2.37 22.01 0.98
CA ASP A 446 -1.70 22.93 1.90
C ASP A 446 -0.68 22.23 2.81
N VAL A 447 -0.96 21.00 3.24
CA VAL A 447 -0.03 20.18 4.03
C VAL A 447 1.19 19.81 3.19
N THR A 448 0.97 19.36 1.95
CA THR A 448 2.06 19.06 1.01
C THR A 448 2.92 20.28 0.71
N GLU A 449 2.30 21.43 0.43
CA GLU A 449 3.01 22.68 0.17
C GLU A 449 3.92 23.08 1.33
N ARG A 450 3.37 23.07 2.56
CA ARG A 450 4.12 23.44 3.77
C ARG A 450 5.31 22.50 4.00
N PHE A 451 5.09 21.19 3.92
CA PHE A 451 6.14 20.20 4.14
C PHE A 451 7.29 20.33 3.13
N LEU A 452 6.95 20.47 1.84
CA LEU A 452 7.94 20.62 0.77
C LEU A 452 8.75 21.90 0.93
N LYS A 453 8.08 23.03 1.20
CA LYS A 453 8.76 24.31 1.44
C LYS A 453 9.68 24.24 2.67
N PHE A 454 9.22 23.64 3.75
CA PHE A 454 9.98 23.52 5.00
C PHE A 454 11.24 22.66 4.83
N ASN A 455 11.17 21.61 4.01
CA ASN A 455 12.26 20.67 3.76
C ASN A 455 13.06 20.96 2.48
N ASN A 456 12.78 22.08 1.78
CA ASN A 456 13.42 22.45 0.51
C ASN A 456 13.30 21.38 -0.60
N LEU A 457 12.14 20.74 -0.68
CA LEU A 457 11.80 19.73 -1.68
C LEU A 457 10.90 20.31 -2.79
N GLU A 458 10.88 19.66 -3.95
CA GLU A 458 10.06 20.06 -5.10
C GLU A 458 8.70 19.36 -5.11
N TYR A 459 8.69 18.04 -4.87
CA TYR A 459 7.49 17.23 -4.81
C TYR A 459 7.74 15.91 -4.06
N VAL A 460 6.65 15.22 -3.71
CA VAL A 460 6.70 13.86 -3.16
C VAL A 460 6.19 12.84 -4.18
N VAL A 461 6.80 11.66 -4.20
CA VAL A 461 6.29 10.47 -4.90
C VAL A 461 5.83 9.45 -3.87
N ARG A 462 4.64 8.90 -4.08
CA ARG A 462 4.07 7.86 -3.25
C ARG A 462 3.34 6.80 -4.07
N SER A 463 2.86 5.74 -3.44
CA SER A 463 2.24 4.61 -4.12
C SER A 463 0.88 4.25 -3.52
N HIS A 464 0.67 3.08 -2.88
CA HIS A 464 -0.40 2.73 -1.91
C HIS A 464 -1.88 2.83 -2.37
N GLU A 465 -2.17 3.52 -3.47
CA GLU A 465 -3.49 3.65 -4.07
C GLU A 465 -3.44 3.26 -5.54
N VAL A 466 -4.31 2.34 -5.93
CA VAL A 466 -4.56 1.98 -7.32
C VAL A 466 -5.01 3.22 -8.08
N LYS A 467 -4.45 3.46 -9.27
CA LYS A 467 -4.85 4.52 -10.20
C LYS A 467 -5.09 3.95 -11.58
N GLN A 468 -6.14 4.44 -12.26
CA GLN A 468 -6.57 3.87 -13.54
C GLN A 468 -5.47 3.89 -14.61
N GLU A 469 -4.69 4.98 -14.68
CA GLU A 469 -3.58 5.12 -15.62
C GLU A 469 -2.24 4.64 -15.03
N GLY A 470 -2.26 4.03 -13.84
CA GLY A 470 -1.07 3.64 -13.08
C GLY A 470 -0.38 4.79 -12.34
N TYR A 471 -0.83 6.04 -12.53
CA TYR A 471 -0.32 7.20 -11.81
C TYR A 471 -1.36 8.31 -11.69
N GLU A 472 -1.13 9.27 -10.81
CA GLU A 472 -1.96 10.47 -10.65
C GLU A 472 -1.11 11.64 -10.12
N LEU A 473 -1.36 12.85 -10.61
CA LEU A 473 -0.77 14.09 -10.09
C LEU A 473 -1.81 14.81 -9.25
N ALA A 474 -1.64 14.80 -7.93
CA ALA A 474 -2.44 15.55 -6.99
C ALA A 474 -1.70 16.81 -6.51
N HIS A 475 -2.41 17.67 -5.79
CA HIS A 475 -1.87 18.84 -5.10
C HIS A 475 -1.02 19.74 -6.01
N ASN A 476 -1.57 20.11 -7.17
CA ASN A 476 -0.89 20.93 -8.19
C ASN A 476 0.43 20.31 -8.69
N GLY A 477 0.49 18.98 -8.79
CA GLY A 477 1.66 18.23 -9.25
C GLY A 477 2.73 18.00 -8.18
N LYS A 478 2.46 18.37 -6.93
CA LYS A 478 3.41 18.23 -5.80
C LYS A 478 3.28 16.93 -5.02
N CYS A 479 2.18 16.19 -5.19
CA CYS A 479 1.99 14.86 -4.64
C CYS A 479 1.67 13.91 -5.77
N ILE A 480 2.57 12.98 -6.06
CA ILE A 480 2.46 12.08 -7.21
C ILE A 480 2.24 10.66 -6.71
N THR A 481 1.18 10.03 -7.18
CA THR A 481 0.94 8.60 -6.95
C THR A 481 1.45 7.80 -8.15
N VAL A 482 2.22 6.73 -7.91
CA VAL A 482 2.62 5.74 -8.92
C VAL A 482 2.29 4.34 -8.43
N PHE A 483 1.72 3.50 -9.28
CA PHE A 483 1.25 2.17 -8.95
C PHE A 483 1.65 1.19 -10.05
N SER A 484 2.36 0.11 -9.71
CA SER A 484 3.05 -0.76 -10.68
C SER A 484 2.41 -2.15 -10.82
N ALA A 485 1.22 -2.37 -10.27
CA ALA A 485 0.44 -3.59 -10.43
C ALA A 485 -0.72 -3.35 -11.42
N PRO A 486 -0.53 -3.60 -12.74
CA PRO A 486 -1.61 -3.48 -13.72
C PRO A 486 -2.68 -4.55 -13.50
N ASN A 487 -3.93 -4.27 -13.88
CA ASN A 487 -5.09 -5.15 -13.66
C ASN A 487 -5.10 -5.75 -12.24
N TYR A 488 -4.95 -4.89 -11.24
CA TYR A 488 -4.72 -5.29 -9.87
C TYR A 488 -5.75 -6.33 -9.40
N CYS A 489 -5.26 -7.41 -8.76
CA CYS A 489 -6.08 -8.55 -8.33
C CYS A 489 -6.96 -9.15 -9.46
N ASP A 490 -6.48 -9.15 -10.70
CA ASP A 490 -7.14 -9.69 -11.90
C ASP A 490 -8.54 -9.13 -12.18
N SER A 491 -8.90 -8.00 -11.58
CA SER A 491 -10.28 -7.49 -11.56
C SER A 491 -10.41 -5.98 -11.76
N MET A 492 -9.39 -5.21 -11.39
CA MET A 492 -9.50 -3.75 -11.40
C MET A 492 -9.36 -3.11 -12.78
N GLY A 493 -8.73 -3.78 -13.75
CA GLY A 493 -8.58 -3.28 -15.12
C GLY A 493 -7.72 -2.00 -15.27
N ASN A 494 -7.02 -1.58 -14.22
CA ASN A 494 -6.12 -0.43 -14.24
C ASN A 494 -4.83 -0.72 -15.04
N LYS A 495 -4.16 0.33 -15.52
CA LYS A 495 -2.77 0.23 -15.96
C LYS A 495 -1.82 0.24 -14.76
N GLY A 496 -0.62 -0.28 -14.95
CA GLY A 496 0.53 -0.03 -14.10
C GLY A 496 1.36 1.10 -14.69
N ALA A 497 2.18 1.76 -13.88
CA ALA A 497 3.15 2.73 -14.36
C ALA A 497 4.45 2.70 -13.55
N TYR A 498 5.51 3.24 -14.14
CA TYR A 498 6.73 3.62 -13.45
C TYR A 498 7.13 5.05 -13.84
N ILE A 499 7.89 5.71 -12.96
CA ILE A 499 8.43 7.06 -13.18
C ILE A 499 9.89 6.95 -13.56
N THR A 500 10.35 7.76 -14.51
CA THR A 500 11.78 7.97 -14.77
C THR A 500 12.15 9.43 -14.53
N ILE A 501 13.28 9.65 -13.87
CA ILE A 501 13.89 10.97 -13.68
C ILE A 501 15.36 10.94 -14.10
N THR A 502 15.98 12.11 -14.21
CA THR A 502 17.39 12.25 -14.59
C THR A 502 18.08 13.22 -13.62
N GLY A 503 19.42 13.15 -13.49
CA GLY A 503 20.14 14.00 -12.54
C GLY A 503 19.98 15.51 -12.80
N ASP A 504 19.97 15.93 -14.07
CA ASP A 504 19.82 17.35 -14.45
C ASP A 504 18.38 17.85 -14.41
N ASP A 505 17.44 16.92 -14.51
CA ASP A 505 16.02 17.20 -14.64
C ASP A 505 15.25 16.13 -13.89
N VAL A 506 14.88 16.49 -12.66
CA VAL A 506 14.09 15.66 -11.76
C VAL A 506 12.60 15.71 -12.10
N ARG A 507 12.17 16.35 -13.20
CA ARG A 507 10.75 16.29 -13.59
C ARG A 507 10.34 14.83 -13.90
N PRO A 508 9.22 14.35 -13.34
CA PRO A 508 8.78 12.97 -13.48
C PRO A 508 8.33 12.68 -14.91
N LYS A 509 8.83 11.61 -15.51
CA LYS A 509 8.34 11.05 -16.78
C LYS A 509 7.65 9.74 -16.51
N PHE A 510 6.34 9.71 -16.75
CA PHE A 510 5.50 8.55 -16.54
C PHE A 510 5.56 7.61 -17.74
N THR A 511 5.57 6.32 -17.51
CA THR A 511 5.35 5.30 -18.53
C THR A 511 4.36 4.28 -18.01
N SER A 512 3.16 4.28 -18.59
CA SER A 512 2.12 3.32 -18.25
C SER A 512 2.21 2.06 -19.12
N TYR A 513 1.80 0.93 -18.57
CA TYR A 513 1.77 -0.37 -19.22
C TYR A 513 0.58 -1.20 -18.73
N THR A 514 0.18 -2.18 -19.54
CA THR A 514 -0.94 -3.08 -19.23
C THR A 514 -0.44 -4.39 -18.65
N ALA A 515 -1.35 -5.15 -18.03
CA ALA A 515 -1.04 -6.46 -17.47
C ALA A 515 -0.63 -7.44 -18.55
N VAL A 516 0.21 -8.40 -18.18
CA VAL A 516 0.60 -9.54 -19.03
C VAL A 516 -0.03 -10.84 -18.53
N PRO A 517 -0.18 -11.86 -19.40
CA PRO A 517 -0.66 -13.16 -18.98
C PRO A 517 0.24 -13.79 -17.90
N HIS A 518 -0.38 -14.48 -16.96
CA HIS A 518 0.28 -15.27 -15.92
C HIS A 518 -0.40 -16.65 -15.79
N PRO A 519 0.22 -17.64 -15.13
CA PRO A 519 -0.41 -18.92 -14.84
C PRO A 519 -1.72 -18.76 -14.06
N PRO A 520 -2.66 -19.72 -14.18
CA PRO A 520 -4.02 -19.61 -13.65
C PRO A 520 -4.07 -19.86 -12.12
N VAL A 521 -3.30 -19.09 -11.36
CA VAL A 521 -3.30 -19.06 -9.90
C VAL A 521 -4.02 -17.80 -9.47
N ARG A 522 -5.24 -17.96 -8.94
CA ARG A 522 -6.08 -16.82 -8.54
C ARG A 522 -5.37 -15.92 -7.50
N PRO A 523 -5.65 -14.61 -7.47
CA PRO A 523 -5.23 -13.75 -6.37
C PRO A 523 -5.76 -14.27 -5.04
N MET A 524 -5.04 -13.95 -3.96
CA MET A 524 -5.39 -14.31 -2.59
C MET A 524 -5.50 -15.83 -2.36
N MET A 525 -4.88 -16.66 -3.20
CA MET A 525 -4.95 -18.13 -3.08
C MET A 525 -4.52 -18.62 -1.70
N TYR A 526 -3.49 -17.98 -1.14
CA TYR A 526 -2.88 -18.33 0.13
C TYR A 526 -3.36 -17.48 1.31
N ALA A 527 -4.31 -16.58 1.08
CA ALA A 527 -4.85 -15.71 2.11
C ALA A 527 -5.78 -16.46 3.07
N ASN A 528 -6.00 -15.88 4.25
CA ASN A 528 -6.96 -16.41 5.20
C ASN A 528 -8.37 -16.40 4.57
N GLN A 529 -9.13 -17.49 4.71
CA GLN A 529 -10.50 -17.58 4.18
C GLN A 529 -11.39 -16.41 4.65
N LEU A 530 -11.16 -15.90 5.87
CA LEU A 530 -11.85 -14.72 6.42
C LEU A 530 -11.64 -13.40 5.67
N SER A 531 -10.44 -13.13 5.14
CA SER A 531 -10.20 -11.91 4.36
C SER A 531 -10.91 -11.98 3.01
N MET A 532 -11.09 -13.20 2.46
CA MET A 532 -11.88 -13.42 1.25
C MET A 532 -13.39 -13.29 1.45
N PHE A 533 -13.93 -13.52 2.66
CA PHE A 533 -15.37 -13.37 2.96
C PHE A 533 -15.87 -11.92 3.08
N GLY A 534 -14.97 -10.92 3.08
CA GLY A 534 -15.33 -9.50 2.95
C GLY A 534 -15.32 -9.01 1.49
N LEU A 535 -14.55 -9.70 0.64
CA LEU A 535 -14.31 -9.35 -0.76
C LEU A 535 -15.27 -10.06 -1.72
N MET A 536 -15.69 -11.30 -1.42
CA MET A 536 -16.82 -12.00 -2.06
C MET A 536 -18.15 -11.58 -1.43
#